data_AF-A0A2M7T1I8-F1
#
_entry.id   AF-A0A2M7T1I8-F1
#
_cell.length_a   1.000
_cell.length_b   1.000
_cell.length_c   1.000
_cell.angle_alpha   90.00
_cell.angle_beta   90.00
_cell.angle_gamma   90.00
#
_symmetry.space_group_name_H-M   'P 1'
#
loop_
_entity.id
_entity.type
_entity.pdbx_description
1 polymer ?
#
loop_
_entity_poly.entity_id
_entity_poly.type
_entity_poly.pdbx_seq_one_letter_code
_entity_poly.pdbx_strand_id
1 'polypeptide(L)'
;MPSAKSYTSTLKFLHWFMAIAIIGLFIAGYVMTSMAPSELKWATYGMHKSLGFVMLVLLFVRLLSRMLRSPKIKSHSISAVHHFLIKISVPVLYLVILCMTLSGFVMSDAGGYGINLFSLYELPLLLPHCIIILF
;
A
#
# COMPACT_ATOMS: atom_id res chain seq x y z
N MET A 1 -30.49 19.63 -15.25
CA MET A 1 -30.37 18.93 -13.96
C MET A 1 -28.90 18.69 -13.66
N PRO A 2 -28.33 19.17 -12.53
CA PRO A 2 -26.91 18.97 -12.26
C PRO A 2 -26.68 17.47 -12.01
N SER A 3 -26.00 16.81 -12.95
CA SER A 3 -25.57 15.42 -12.82
C SER A 3 -24.83 15.26 -11.49
N ALA A 4 -25.37 14.42 -10.60
CA ALA A 4 -24.70 14.11 -9.35
C ALA A 4 -23.28 13.65 -9.68
N LYS A 5 -22.25 14.39 -9.23
CA LYS A 5 -20.83 14.04 -9.45
C LYS A 5 -20.57 12.64 -8.90
N SER A 6 -20.79 11.63 -9.73
CA SER A 6 -20.43 10.24 -9.50
C SER A 6 -18.91 10.17 -9.47
N TYR A 7 -18.37 9.26 -8.65
CA TYR A 7 -16.95 8.98 -8.69
C TYR A 7 -16.56 8.67 -10.14
N THR A 8 -15.56 9.38 -10.66
CA THR A 8 -15.07 9.15 -12.01
C THR A 8 -14.66 7.70 -12.15
N SER A 9 -14.99 7.05 -13.28
CA SER A 9 -14.72 5.62 -13.50
C SER A 9 -13.26 5.25 -13.21
N THR A 10 -12.33 6.16 -13.48
CA THR A 10 -10.91 6.06 -13.12
C THR A 10 -10.65 5.85 -11.62
N LEU A 11 -11.35 6.57 -10.74
CA LEU A 11 -11.16 6.44 -9.28
C LEU A 11 -11.70 5.11 -8.73
N LYS A 12 -12.74 4.58 -9.37
CA LYS A 12 -13.29 3.24 -9.06
C LYS A 12 -12.34 2.15 -9.53
N PHE A 13 -11.84 2.26 -10.76
CA PHE A 13 -10.84 1.33 -11.29
C PHE A 13 -9.58 1.29 -10.41
N LEU A 14 -9.01 2.46 -10.09
CA LEU A 14 -7.82 2.53 -9.22
C LEU A 14 -8.08 1.90 -7.84
N HIS A 15 -9.28 2.07 -7.27
CA HIS A 15 -9.62 1.45 -5.99
C HIS A 15 -9.61 -0.07 -6.07
N TRP A 16 -10.32 -0.63 -7.06
CA TRP A 16 -10.44 -2.08 -7.22
C TRP A 16 -9.11 -2.72 -7.60
N PHE A 17 -8.34 -2.08 -8.47
CA PHE A 17 -6.99 -2.51 -8.81
C PHE A 17 -6.11 -2.62 -7.56
N MET A 18 -6.09 -1.58 -6.73
CA MET A 18 -5.34 -1.62 -5.47
C MET A 18 -5.87 -2.67 -4.49
N ALA A 19 -7.20 -2.84 -4.39
CA ALA A 19 -7.77 -3.84 -3.51
C ALA A 19 -7.31 -5.26 -3.88
N ILE A 20 -7.32 -5.59 -5.17
CA ILE A 20 -6.81 -6.87 -5.69
C ILE A 20 -5.31 -7.01 -5.40
N ALA A 21 -4.52 -5.96 -5.65
CA ALA A 21 -3.09 -5.98 -5.40
C ALA A 21 -2.72 -6.13 -3.92
N ILE A 22 -3.46 -5.49 -3.00
CA ILE A 22 -3.28 -5.65 -1.55
C ILE A 22 -3.55 -7.10 -1.12
N ILE A 23 -4.64 -7.70 -1.63
CA ILE A 23 -4.97 -9.10 -1.34
C ILE A 23 -3.86 -10.02 -1.88
N GLY A 24 -3.39 -9.80 -3.10
CA GLY A 24 -2.28 -10.55 -3.69
C GLY A 24 -0.99 -10.43 -2.88
N LEU A 25 -0.63 -9.22 -2.44
CA LEU A 25 0.51 -8.98 -1.57
C LEU A 25 0.37 -9.67 -0.22
N PHE A 26 -0.83 -9.66 0.39
CA PHE A 26 -1.09 -10.34 1.64
C PHE A 26 -0.89 -11.86 1.53
N ILE A 27 -1.45 -12.47 0.48
CA ILE A 27 -1.27 -13.90 0.19
C ILE A 27 0.21 -14.21 -0.08
N ALA A 28 0.88 -13.42 -0.92
CA ALA A 28 2.30 -13.59 -1.21
C ALA A 28 3.15 -13.47 0.06
N GLY A 29 2.83 -12.53 0.94
CA GLY A 29 3.50 -12.32 2.21
C GLY A 29 3.33 -13.52 3.16
N TYR A 30 2.13 -14.08 3.21
CA TYR A 30 1.88 -15.30 3.98
C TYR A 30 2.65 -16.50 3.39
N VAL A 31 2.54 -16.72 2.08
CA VAL A 31 3.17 -17.86 1.38
C VAL A 31 4.69 -17.80 1.44
N MET A 32 5.31 -16.64 1.25
CA MET A 32 6.78 -16.53 1.27
C MET A 32 7.38 -16.83 2.65
N THR A 33 6.61 -16.63 3.74
CA THR A 33 7.07 -16.92 5.10
C THR A 33 7.02 -18.41 5.44
N SER A 34 6.12 -19.18 4.82
CA SER A 34 5.99 -20.62 5.04
C SER A 34 6.87 -21.48 4.11
N MET A 35 7.49 -20.88 3.09
CA MET A 35 8.40 -21.57 2.17
C MET A 35 9.73 -21.95 2.83
N ALA A 36 10.22 -23.15 2.50
CA ALA A 36 11.59 -23.56 2.79
C ALA A 36 12.61 -22.67 2.03
N PRO A 37 13.83 -22.47 2.58
CA PRO A 37 14.89 -21.75 1.87
C PRO A 37 15.13 -22.34 0.48
N SER A 38 14.89 -21.55 -0.56
CA SER A 38 14.98 -21.95 -1.97
C SER A 38 15.10 -20.70 -2.85
N GLU A 39 15.57 -20.85 -4.09
CA GLU A 39 15.61 -19.75 -5.06
C GLU A 39 14.21 -19.16 -5.30
N LEU A 40 13.19 -20.01 -5.35
CA LEU A 40 11.79 -19.59 -5.50
C LEU A 40 11.32 -18.70 -4.35
N LYS A 41 11.74 -18.99 -3.11
CA LYS A 41 11.45 -18.14 -1.95
C LYS A 41 12.04 -16.75 -2.16
N TRP A 42 13.32 -16.65 -2.51
CA TRP A 42 13.97 -15.36 -2.72
C TRP A 42 13.39 -14.57 -3.89
N ALA A 43 13.04 -15.24 -4.99
CA ALA A 43 12.34 -14.63 -6.11
C ALA A 43 10.95 -14.08 -5.70
N THR A 44 10.21 -14.82 -4.88
CA THR A 44 8.91 -14.38 -4.34
C THR A 44 9.08 -13.15 -3.44
N TYR A 45 10.11 -13.12 -2.59
CA TYR A 45 10.44 -11.95 -1.78
C TYR A 45 10.77 -10.72 -2.64
N GLY A 46 11.56 -10.89 -3.71
CA GLY A 46 11.89 -9.80 -4.64
C GLY A 46 10.64 -9.23 -5.33
N MET A 47 9.75 -10.10 -5.81
CA MET A 47 8.47 -9.71 -6.40
C MET A 47 7.55 -9.01 -5.39
N HIS A 48 7.45 -9.54 -4.16
CA HIS A 48 6.65 -8.93 -3.09
C HIS A 48 7.17 -7.53 -2.73
N LYS A 49 8.49 -7.35 -2.59
CA LYS A 49 9.11 -6.03 -2.33
C LYS A 49 8.84 -5.04 -3.46
N SER A 50 9.01 -5.47 -4.72
CA SER A 50 8.77 -4.63 -5.90
C SER A 50 7.32 -4.15 -5.99
N LEU A 51 6.38 -5.09 -5.87
CA LEU A 51 4.95 -4.79 -5.90
C LEU A 51 4.54 -3.96 -4.68
N GLY A 52 5.11 -4.22 -3.51
CA GLY A 52 4.90 -3.42 -2.30
C GLY A 52 5.29 -1.96 -2.48
N PHE A 53 6.43 -1.70 -3.14
CA PHE A 53 6.88 -0.34 -3.45
C PHE A 53 5.95 0.36 -4.45
N VAL A 54 5.56 -0.31 -5.53
CA VAL A 54 4.58 0.23 -6.50
C VAL A 54 3.27 0.58 -5.79
N MET A 55 2.82 -0.28 -4.87
CA MET A 55 1.62 -0.05 -4.09
C MET A 55 1.74 1.12 -3.12
N LEU A 56 2.90 1.34 -2.52
CA LEU A 56 3.18 2.53 -1.72
C LEU A 56 3.00 3.82 -2.55
N VAL A 57 3.56 3.86 -3.77
CA VAL A 57 3.41 5.01 -4.68
C VAL A 57 1.94 5.22 -5.06
N LEU A 58 1.23 4.16 -5.43
CA LEU A 58 -0.20 4.23 -5.76
C LEU A 58 -1.05 4.69 -4.57
N LEU A 59 -0.70 4.29 -3.34
CA LEU A 59 -1.34 4.75 -2.11
C LEU A 59 -1.17 6.26 -1.91
N PHE A 60 0.01 6.82 -2.18
CA PHE A 60 0.21 8.27 -2.15
C PHE A 60 -0.64 8.97 -3.20
N VAL A 61 -0.62 8.50 -4.45
CA VAL A 61 -1.48 9.04 -5.53
C VAL A 61 -2.95 9.01 -5.13
N ARG A 62 -3.39 7.92 -4.48
CA ARG A 62 -4.74 7.76 -3.95
C ARG A 62 -5.07 8.80 -2.87
N LEU A 63 -4.17 8.99 -1.89
CA LEU A 63 -4.33 9.98 -0.82
C LEU A 63 -4.43 11.40 -1.40
N LEU A 64 -3.51 11.77 -2.30
CA LEU A 64 -3.54 13.06 -2.99
C LEU A 64 -4.85 13.24 -3.78
N SER A 65 -5.27 12.22 -4.53
CA SER A 65 -6.54 12.25 -5.27
C SER A 65 -7.75 12.48 -4.37
N ARG A 66 -7.75 11.90 -3.16
CA ARG A 66 -8.81 12.09 -2.16
C ARG A 66 -8.77 13.48 -1.54
N MET A 67 -7.59 14.03 -1.26
CA MET A 67 -7.44 15.39 -0.74
C MET A 67 -7.96 16.42 -1.76
N LEU A 68 -7.57 16.26 -3.03
CA LEU A 68 -7.98 17.12 -4.13
C LEU A 68 -9.48 16.98 -4.47
N ARG A 69 -10.06 15.79 -4.27
CA ARG A 69 -11.47 15.51 -4.53
C ARG A 69 -12.13 14.99 -3.26
N SER A 70 -12.34 15.90 -2.31
CA SER A 70 -13.07 15.59 -1.08
C SER A 70 -14.50 15.13 -1.42
N PRO A 71 -14.86 13.87 -1.17
CA PRO A 71 -16.20 13.39 -1.46
C PRO A 71 -17.17 14.07 -0.50
N LYS A 72 -18.09 14.88 -1.05
CA LYS A 72 -19.22 15.42 -0.30
C LYS A 72 -20.12 14.23 0.08
N ILE A 73 -20.00 13.76 1.32
CA ILE A 73 -20.91 12.74 1.87
C ILE A 73 -22.31 13.35 1.82
N LYS A 74 -23.17 12.84 0.94
CA LYS A 74 -24.58 13.23 0.94
C LYS A 74 -25.21 12.65 2.19
N SER A 75 -25.44 13.50 3.18
CA SER A 75 -25.96 13.18 4.53
C SER A 75 -27.41 12.70 4.56
N HIS A 76 -27.96 12.26 3.43
CA HIS A 76 -29.35 11.83 3.39
C HIS A 76 -29.38 10.32 3.66
N SER A 77 -29.73 9.92 4.89
CA SER A 77 -30.11 8.55 5.29
C SER A 77 -29.02 7.58 5.79
N ILE A 78 -28.00 8.04 6.52
CA ILE A 78 -27.03 7.14 7.19
C ILE A 78 -27.20 7.27 8.72
N SER A 79 -27.42 6.16 9.42
CA SER A 79 -27.47 6.10 10.89
C SER A 79 -26.18 6.67 11.50
N ALA A 80 -26.29 7.40 12.61
CA ALA A 80 -25.15 8.04 13.28
C ALA A 80 -24.00 7.05 13.57
N VAL A 81 -24.33 5.81 13.90
CA VAL A 81 -23.37 4.72 14.12
C VAL A 81 -22.59 4.37 12.85
N HIS A 82 -23.27 4.27 11.71
CA HIS A 82 -22.63 3.98 10.43
C HIS A 82 -21.72 5.13 9.98
N HIS A 83 -22.15 6.38 10.21
CA HIS A 83 -21.32 7.53 9.90
C HIS A 83 -20.04 7.57 10.75
N PHE A 84 -20.13 7.22 12.03
CA PHE A 84 -18.98 7.12 12.93
C PHE A 84 -18.00 6.01 12.49
N LEU A 85 -18.52 4.81 12.19
CA LEU A 85 -17.72 3.68 11.70
C LEU A 85 -16.94 4.05 10.44
N ILE A 86 -17.58 4.70 9.45
CA ILE A 86 -16.90 5.13 8.22
C ILE A 86 -15.83 6.19 8.50
N LYS A 87 -16.12 7.13 9.42
CA LYS A 87 -15.17 8.19 9.79
C LYS A 87 -13.90 7.65 10.43
N ILE A 88 -13.96 6.53 11.15
CA ILE A 88 -12.80 5.96 11.87
C ILE A 88 -12.12 4.88 11.05
N SER A 89 -12.88 3.91 10.52
CA SER A 89 -12.32 2.74 9.84
C SER A 89 -11.48 3.12 8.63
N VAL A 90 -11.93 4.09 7.83
CA VAL A 90 -11.25 4.51 6.61
C VAL A 90 -9.87 5.11 6.88
N PRO A 91 -9.70 6.14 7.74
CA PRO A 91 -8.36 6.66 8.04
C PRO A 91 -7.49 5.64 8.77
N VAL A 92 -8.04 4.82 9.66
CA VAL A 92 -7.28 3.75 10.33
C VAL A 92 -6.74 2.75 9.30
N LEU A 93 -7.56 2.31 8.35
CA LEU A 93 -7.14 1.39 7.30
C LEU A 93 -6.02 2.00 6.44
N TYR A 94 -6.12 3.27 6.07
CA TYR A 94 -5.06 3.96 5.35
C TYR A 94 -3.75 4.01 6.15
N LEU A 95 -3.83 4.31 7.43
CA LEU A 95 -2.67 4.39 8.32
C LEU A 95 -2.01 3.01 8.47
N VAL A 96 -2.79 1.94 8.68
CA VAL A 96 -2.27 0.58 8.78
C VAL A 96 -1.55 0.15 7.49
N ILE A 97 -2.15 0.37 6.32
CA ILE A 97 -1.53 0.02 5.04
C ILE A 97 -0.24 0.82 4.83
N LEU A 98 -0.26 2.12 5.16
CA LEU A 98 0.91 2.98 5.05
C LEU A 98 2.03 2.51 5.98
N CYS A 99 1.73 2.20 7.25
CA CYS A 99 2.71 1.70 8.20
C CYS A 99 3.31 0.36 7.75
N MET A 100 2.51 -0.59 7.24
CA MET A 100 3.02 -1.88 6.78
C MET A 100 3.92 -1.76 5.53
N THR A 101 3.52 -0.92 4.56
CA THR A 101 4.31 -0.73 3.33
C THR A 101 5.59 0.07 3.59
N LEU A 102 5.52 1.07 4.47
CA LEU A 102 6.68 1.85 4.88
C LEU A 102 7.65 1.04 5.74
N SER A 103 7.17 0.21 6.67
CA SER A 103 8.05 -0.64 7.48
C SER A 103 8.78 -1.67 6.60
N GLY A 104 8.11 -2.25 5.60
CA GLY A 104 8.76 -3.16 4.64
C GLY A 104 9.83 -2.48 3.79
N PHE A 105 9.61 -1.22 3.40
CA PHE A 105 10.61 -0.39 2.71
C PHE A 105 11.82 -0.14 3.61
N VAL A 106 11.60 0.40 4.81
CA VAL A 106 12.65 0.73 5.78
C VAL A 106 13.45 -0.51 6.17
N MET A 107 12.79 -1.64 6.45
CA MET A 107 13.47 -2.89 6.81
C MET A 107 14.37 -3.42 5.68
N SER A 108 13.96 -3.26 4.42
CA SER A 108 14.77 -3.67 3.27
C SER A 108 15.97 -2.75 3.08
N ASP A 109 15.74 -1.44 3.10
CA ASP A 109 16.76 -0.41 2.93
C ASP A 109 17.82 -0.47 4.05
N ALA A 110 17.35 -0.55 5.29
CA ALA A 110 18.22 -0.59 6.45
C ALA A 110 19.00 -1.92 6.54
N GLY A 111 18.41 -3.05 6.14
CA GLY A 111 19.11 -4.34 6.04
C GLY A 111 20.19 -4.42 4.95
N GLY A 112 20.42 -3.33 4.19
CA GLY A 112 21.36 -3.28 3.08
C GLY A 112 20.89 -4.02 1.83
N TYR A 113 19.66 -4.52 1.84
CA TYR A 113 19.01 -5.16 0.70
C TYR A 113 18.11 -4.14 0.01
N GLY A 114 18.72 -3.32 -0.84
CA GLY A 114 18.00 -2.37 -1.68
C GLY A 114 16.83 -3.03 -2.41
N ILE A 115 15.79 -2.25 -2.69
CA ILE A 115 14.65 -2.77 -3.45
C ILE A 115 15.06 -2.85 -4.91
N ASN A 116 15.30 -4.07 -5.39
CA ASN A 116 15.44 -4.33 -6.81
C ASN A 116 14.04 -4.45 -7.44
N LEU A 117 13.63 -3.40 -8.16
CA LEU A 117 12.36 -3.33 -8.86
C LEU A 117 12.36 -4.32 -10.03
N PHE A 118 11.61 -5.41 -9.87
CA PHE A 118 11.39 -6.44 -10.88
C PHE A 118 12.68 -7.06 -11.46
N SER A 119 13.80 -7.08 -10.70
CA SER A 119 15.12 -7.49 -11.20
C SER A 119 15.71 -6.59 -12.30
N LEU A 120 15.14 -5.40 -12.51
CA LEU A 120 15.51 -4.47 -13.60
C LEU A 120 16.23 -3.20 -13.10
N TYR A 121 15.87 -2.70 -11.91
CA TYR A 121 16.40 -1.45 -11.38
C TYR A 121 16.58 -1.50 -9.87
N GLU A 122 17.79 -1.25 -9.41
CA GLU A 122 18.09 -1.16 -7.98
C GLU A 122 17.89 0.27 -7.48
N LEU A 123 16.97 0.43 -6.54
CA LEU A 123 16.79 1.72 -5.88
C LEU A 123 18.01 2.01 -5.00
N PRO A 124 18.55 3.25 -5.05
CA PRO A 124 19.65 3.64 -4.18
C PRO A 124 19.17 3.59 -2.73
N LEU A 125 20.06 3.11 -1.86
CA LEU A 125 19.82 3.07 -0.43
C LEU A 125 19.65 4.49 0.10
N LEU A 126 18.52 4.76 0.77
CA LEU A 126 18.21 6.10 1.27
C LEU A 126 18.72 6.30 2.70
N LEU A 127 18.83 5.22 3.49
CA LEU A 127 19.34 5.28 4.85
C LEU A 127 20.84 4.96 4.91
N PRO A 128 21.61 5.72 5.71
CA PRO A 128 22.99 5.36 5.98
C PRO A 128 23.03 4.03 6.74
N HIS A 129 23.86 3.08 6.28
CA HIS A 129 24.06 1.74 6.88
C HIS A 129 24.45 1.75 8.38
N CYS A 130 24.70 2.91 8.96
CA CYS A 130 25.19 3.07 10.33
C CYS A 130 24.13 2.90 11.42
N ILE A 131 22.83 2.90 11.10
CA ILE A 131 21.75 2.82 12.11
C ILE A 131 21.54 1.40 12.67
N ILE A 132 22.04 0.34 12.02
CA ILE A 132 21.72 -1.05 12.38
C ILE A 132 22.82 -1.80 13.16
N ILE A 133 24.05 -1.29 13.26
CA ILE A 133 25.10 -1.94 14.08
C ILE A 133 24.84 -1.74 15.60
N LEU A 134 23.73 -1.11 16.00
CA LEU A 134 23.38 -0.85 17.40
C LEU A 134 22.20 -1.69 17.94
N PHE A 135 21.71 -2.70 17.23
CA PHE A 135 20.68 -3.63 17.73
C PHE A 135 21.02 -5.10 17.44
#